data_AF-A0A8J1J3G7-F1
#
_entry.id   AF-A0A8J1J3G7-F1
#
_cell.length_a   1.000
_cell.length_b   1.000
_cell.length_c   1.000
_cell.angle_alpha   90.00
_cell.angle_beta   90.00
_cell.angle_gamma   90.00
#
_symmetry.space_group_name_H-M   'P 1'
#
loop_
_entity.id
_entity.type
_entity.pdbx_description
1 polymer ?
#
loop_
_entity_poly.entity_id
_entity_poly.type
_entity_poly.pdbx_seq_one_letter_code
_entity_poly.pdbx_strand_id
1 'polypeptide(L)'
;MESDLYLTQLNKNTNRQPAVPANGSGRYTIKGRLPPKPYTIREYIDQLDLVPLRSLPPEIRRQKIGFMLIKYFSRMLLVLTALVFFYAAVMLLAILHPPTCRMSCNYSKVCICTNQICNGVPDCPYGDDEQNCGCGVSYNSVANYKVGGANAAYGNWPWQVGLRYKTGLLCGGSIISPKWIVTAAHCVYGSRSNASGWKVFAGALTLPSYSDANGYSVERIIVFPGYNSSDNDNDIALMKLTDKITFNYNTQPVCLPNAGMFWEAGTQCWISGWGTTAQGDNIARTLQYAEVQLVPSHVCNQSHVYNGSITPSMLCADGLYGWIGSCQGDAGGPLVTKTNGTWWLVGDTSWGVGCAQPNTPGVYGNMAMFVEWIYLQMKT
;
A
#
# COMPACT_ATOMS: atom_id res chain seq x y z
N MET A 1 5.27 -48.49 50.25
CA MET A 1 5.32 -47.95 48.87
C MET A 1 6.03 -46.62 48.98
N GLU A 2 7.36 -46.63 49.04
CA GLU A 2 8.26 -46.58 47.86
C GLU A 2 8.01 -45.30 47.06
N SER A 3 8.99 -44.41 46.87
CA SER A 3 10.40 -44.67 46.54
C SER A 3 11.35 -43.55 47.03
N ASP A 4 12.43 -43.98 47.70
CA ASP A 4 13.86 -43.59 47.65
C ASP A 4 14.24 -42.09 47.76
N LEU A 5 14.82 -41.51 48.85
CA LEU A 5 15.92 -41.89 49.78
C LEU A 5 17.26 -42.24 49.07
N TYR A 6 18.47 -41.76 49.41
CA TYR A 6 18.96 -41.07 50.61
C TYR A 6 20.36 -40.46 50.41
N LEU A 7 20.67 -39.50 51.29
CA LEU A 7 21.99 -39.00 51.66
C LEU A 7 22.90 -40.10 52.24
N THR A 8 24.21 -40.01 51.97
CA THR A 8 25.24 -40.77 52.70
C THR A 8 26.42 -39.87 53.10
N GLN A 9 26.63 -39.77 54.41
CA GLN A 9 27.87 -39.34 55.08
C GLN A 9 28.73 -40.58 55.44
N LEU A 10 30.04 -40.39 55.59
CA LEU A 10 31.00 -41.20 56.39
C LEU A 10 32.10 -40.20 56.85
N ASN A 11 32.36 -39.83 58.12
CA ASN A 11 32.69 -40.54 59.38
C ASN A 11 33.86 -41.53 59.23
N LYS A 12 34.90 -41.67 60.10
CA LYS A 12 35.28 -41.09 61.40
C LYS A 12 36.69 -41.64 61.77
N ASN A 13 37.43 -40.94 62.66
CA ASN A 13 38.50 -41.46 63.59
C ASN A 13 39.83 -41.97 62.97
N THR A 14 41.05 -41.84 63.51
CA THR A 14 41.61 -41.71 64.89
C THR A 14 43.12 -41.42 64.79
N ASN A 15 43.72 -40.56 65.63
CA ASN A 15 44.86 -40.88 66.53
C ASN A 15 45.51 -39.64 67.18
N ARG A 16 45.96 -39.85 68.42
CA ARG A 16 46.58 -38.91 69.37
C ARG A 16 48.08 -38.65 69.09
N GLN A 17 48.49 -37.38 69.26
CA GLN A 17 49.69 -36.76 69.90
C GLN A 17 51.03 -37.56 70.06
N PRO A 18 52.22 -36.89 69.99
CA PRO A 18 52.73 -36.03 71.08
C PRO A 18 53.57 -34.78 70.67
N ALA A 19 54.07 -34.07 71.67
CA ALA A 19 54.58 -32.68 71.67
C ALA A 19 56.10 -32.47 71.42
N VAL A 20 56.45 -31.32 70.79
CA VAL A 20 57.60 -30.36 71.01
C VAL A 20 59.05 -30.89 70.73
N PRO A 21 60.10 -30.12 70.26
CA PRO A 21 60.37 -28.65 70.36
C PRO A 21 61.02 -27.89 69.14
N ALA A 22 61.11 -26.56 69.32
CA ALA A 22 62.20 -25.60 69.00
C ALA A 22 62.65 -25.24 67.55
N ASN A 23 62.76 -23.91 67.37
CA ASN A 23 63.71 -23.11 66.57
C ASN A 23 64.06 -23.52 65.12
N GLY A 24 63.74 -22.62 64.18
CA GLY A 24 64.30 -22.64 62.83
C GLY A 24 63.88 -21.43 62.00
N SER A 25 64.76 -20.43 61.93
CA SER A 25 64.70 -19.25 61.06
C SER A 25 64.66 -19.61 59.56
N GLY A 26 63.76 -19.01 58.78
CA GLY A 26 63.75 -19.13 57.32
C GLY A 26 62.93 -18.03 56.63
N ARG A 27 63.63 -17.12 55.94
CA ARG A 27 63.11 -16.00 55.13
C ARG A 27 62.28 -16.49 53.92
N TYR A 28 61.15 -15.84 53.63
CA TYR A 28 60.56 -15.81 52.29
C TYR A 28 60.23 -14.38 51.86
N THR A 29 60.63 -14.07 50.64
CA THR A 29 60.71 -12.76 49.99
C THR A 29 59.35 -12.30 49.44
N ILE A 30 58.96 -11.06 49.73
CA ILE A 30 57.79 -10.39 49.13
C ILE A 30 58.21 -9.81 47.77
N LYS A 31 57.63 -10.31 46.67
CA LYS A 31 57.76 -9.69 45.33
C LYS A 31 56.89 -8.43 45.27
N GLY A 32 57.52 -7.27 45.09
CA GLY A 32 56.84 -5.99 44.92
C GLY A 32 56.03 -5.91 43.64
N ARG A 33 54.77 -5.44 43.74
CA ARG A 33 53.99 -4.92 42.61
C ARG A 33 54.39 -3.46 42.37
N LEU A 34 54.64 -3.11 41.11
CA LEU A 34 54.78 -1.72 40.67
C LEU A 34 53.52 -0.91 41.04
N PRO A 35 53.64 0.40 41.33
CA PRO A 35 52.49 1.28 41.53
C PRO A 35 51.68 1.40 40.23
N PRO A 36 50.34 1.52 40.31
CA PRO A 36 49.51 1.73 39.12
C PRO A 36 49.85 3.07 38.45
N LYS A 37 49.80 3.10 37.11
CA LYS A 37 49.97 4.33 36.31
C LYS A 37 48.96 5.40 36.75
N PRO A 38 49.30 6.70 36.71
CA PRO A 38 48.34 7.76 36.99
C PRO A 38 47.22 7.74 35.95
N TYR A 39 45.97 7.68 36.42
CA TYR A 39 44.78 7.77 35.57
C TYR A 39 44.78 9.10 34.81
N THR A 40 44.44 9.05 33.53
CA THR A 40 44.14 10.28 32.79
C THR A 40 42.84 10.90 33.32
N ILE A 41 42.72 12.23 33.25
CA ILE A 41 41.50 12.95 33.72
C ILE A 41 40.23 12.36 33.08
N ARG A 42 40.33 11.83 31.85
CA ARG A 42 39.23 11.18 31.14
C ARG A 42 38.76 9.88 31.79
N GLU A 43 39.68 9.00 32.16
CA GLU A 43 39.38 7.74 32.86
C GLU A 43 38.76 7.99 34.24
N TYR A 44 39.16 9.06 34.92
CA TYR A 44 38.58 9.45 36.21
C TYR A 44 37.13 9.96 36.07
N ILE A 45 36.84 10.74 35.02
CA ILE A 45 35.49 11.23 34.72
C ILE A 45 34.54 10.08 34.36
N ASP A 46 35.01 9.10 33.58
CA ASP A 46 34.21 7.93 33.18
C ASP A 46 33.86 7.04 34.40
N GLN A 47 34.79 6.86 35.34
CA GLN A 47 34.50 6.16 36.60
C GLN A 47 33.53 6.94 37.50
N LEU A 48 33.64 8.27 37.54
CA LEU A 48 32.72 9.12 38.29
C LEU A 48 31.28 9.03 37.76
N ASP A 49 31.06 8.89 36.46
CA ASP A 49 29.72 8.76 35.87
C ASP A 49 28.98 7.50 36.37
N LEU A 50 29.70 6.39 36.66
CA LEU A 50 29.15 5.12 37.14
C LEU A 50 28.76 5.09 38.63
N VAL A 51 29.19 6.06 39.43
CA VAL A 51 28.89 6.11 40.88
C VAL A 51 27.52 6.76 41.14
N PRO A 52 26.59 6.08 41.85
CA PRO A 52 25.30 6.66 42.21
C PRO A 52 25.44 7.96 43.02
N LEU A 53 24.63 8.99 42.73
CA LEU A 53 24.70 10.29 43.42
C LEU A 53 24.65 10.19 44.95
N ARG A 54 23.96 9.17 45.47
CA ARG A 54 23.73 8.92 46.90
C ARG A 54 24.99 8.54 47.66
N SER A 55 25.98 7.95 47.00
CA SER A 55 27.25 7.52 47.60
C SER A 55 28.36 8.56 47.52
N LEU A 56 28.10 9.75 46.96
CA LEU A 56 29.08 10.83 46.84
C LEU A 56 28.97 11.85 47.98
N PRO A 57 30.10 12.37 48.50
CA PRO A 57 30.14 13.50 49.45
C PRO A 57 29.41 14.75 48.89
N PRO A 58 28.88 15.63 49.76
CA PRO A 58 28.03 16.76 49.35
C PRO A 58 28.67 17.70 48.33
N GLU A 59 29.98 17.92 48.41
CA GLU A 59 30.73 18.82 47.52
C GLU A 59 30.88 18.24 46.10
N ILE A 60 31.28 16.96 46.00
CA ILE A 60 31.44 16.24 44.72
C ILE A 60 30.08 16.03 44.04
N ARG A 61 29.02 15.84 44.84
CA ARG A 61 27.65 15.72 44.32
C ARG A 61 27.18 16.98 43.59
N ARG A 62 27.49 18.19 44.11
CA ARG A 62 27.15 19.45 43.43
C ARG A 62 27.89 19.59 42.10
N GLN A 63 29.17 19.22 42.06
CA GLN A 63 29.97 19.24 40.84
C GLN A 63 29.42 18.27 39.78
N LYS A 64 29.09 17.02 40.15
CA LYS A 64 28.51 16.03 39.22
C LYS A 64 27.14 16.46 38.69
N ILE A 65 26.30 17.07 39.52
CA ILE A 65 25.01 17.66 39.06
C ILE A 65 25.27 18.80 38.07
N GLY A 66 26.22 19.70 38.34
CA GLY A 66 26.61 20.75 37.41
C GLY A 66 27.08 20.21 36.06
N PHE A 67 27.95 19.18 36.06
CA PHE A 67 28.38 18.51 34.83
C PHE A 67 27.22 17.81 34.09
N MET A 68 26.30 17.17 34.81
CA MET A 68 25.11 16.56 34.18
C MET A 68 24.19 17.61 33.56
N LEU A 69 23.97 18.75 34.24
CA LEU A 69 23.19 19.85 33.69
C LEU A 69 23.86 20.44 32.45
N ILE A 70 25.18 20.66 32.47
CA ILE A 70 25.92 21.15 31.29
C ILE A 70 25.83 20.15 30.12
N LYS A 71 26.02 18.84 30.38
CA LYS A 71 25.83 17.79 29.36
C LYS A 71 24.39 17.76 28.83
N TYR A 72 23.40 17.96 29.70
CA TYR A 72 21.98 18.01 29.35
C TYR A 72 21.65 19.24 28.49
N PHE A 73 22.06 20.43 28.90
CA PHE A 73 21.87 21.67 28.14
C PHE A 73 22.60 21.62 26.79
N SER A 74 23.81 21.07 26.73
CA SER A 74 24.55 20.87 25.48
C SER A 74 23.83 19.93 24.52
N ARG A 75 23.29 18.80 25.01
CA ARG A 75 22.48 17.87 24.20
C ARG A 75 21.16 18.51 23.76
N MET A 76 20.49 19.25 24.65
CA MET A 76 19.27 19.97 24.33
C MET A 76 19.51 21.03 23.24
N LEU A 77 20.62 21.78 23.33
CA LEU A 77 21.00 22.76 22.32
C LEU A 77 21.29 22.10 20.98
N LEU A 78 21.98 20.95 20.95
CA LEU A 78 22.22 20.16 19.73
C LEU A 78 20.92 19.65 19.10
N VAL A 79 19.95 19.22 19.91
CA VAL A 79 18.64 18.79 19.40
C VAL A 79 17.88 19.99 18.83
N LEU A 80 17.90 21.12 19.51
CA LEU A 80 17.24 22.34 19.04
C LEU A 80 17.85 22.86 17.74
N THR A 81 19.17 22.88 17.61
CA THR A 81 19.82 23.28 16.36
C THR A 81 19.50 22.31 15.23
N ALA A 82 19.51 20.99 15.50
CA ALA A 82 19.11 19.98 14.51
C ALA A 82 17.65 20.15 14.06
N LEU A 83 16.73 20.47 14.97
CA LEU A 83 15.32 20.77 14.63
C LEU A 83 15.19 22.03 13.78
N VAL A 84 15.95 23.09 14.08
CA VAL A 84 15.97 24.31 13.27
C VAL A 84 16.50 24.03 11.87
N PHE A 85 17.60 23.27 11.73
CA PHE A 85 18.12 22.88 10.42
C PHE A 85 17.14 21.98 9.64
N PHE A 86 16.48 21.04 10.33
CA PHE A 86 15.45 20.21 9.72
C PHE A 86 14.29 21.06 9.20
N TYR A 87 13.79 21.99 10.02
CA TYR A 87 12.70 22.89 9.63
C TYR A 87 13.12 23.80 8.47
N ALA A 88 14.32 24.37 8.51
CA ALA A 88 14.87 25.17 7.43
C ALA A 88 15.02 24.35 6.13
N ALA A 89 15.45 23.08 6.21
CA ALA A 89 15.55 22.19 5.06
C ALA A 89 14.18 21.85 4.46
N VAL A 90 13.17 21.60 5.29
CA VAL A 90 11.78 21.39 4.84
C VAL A 90 11.23 22.64 4.16
N MET A 91 11.47 23.82 4.73
CA MET A 91 11.06 25.10 4.12
C MET A 91 11.80 25.37 2.81
N LEU A 92 13.10 25.09 2.74
CA LEU A 92 13.88 25.22 1.51
C LEU A 92 13.41 24.25 0.43
N LEU A 93 13.08 23.00 0.79
CA LEU A 93 12.48 22.02 -0.12
C LEU A 93 11.13 22.48 -0.64
N ALA A 94 10.29 23.08 0.20
CA ALA A 94 9.00 23.65 -0.20
C ALA A 94 9.15 24.87 -1.13
N ILE A 95 10.21 25.66 -0.97
CA ILE A 95 10.52 26.81 -1.85
C ILE A 95 11.10 26.33 -3.19
N LEU A 96 11.98 25.32 -3.19
CA LEU A 96 12.62 24.79 -4.39
C LEU A 96 11.69 23.90 -5.22
N HIS A 97 10.69 23.28 -4.59
CA HIS A 97 9.66 22.48 -5.25
C HIS A 97 8.28 23.07 -4.94
N PRO A 98 7.91 24.21 -5.56
CA PRO A 98 6.54 24.71 -5.43
C PRO A 98 5.56 23.62 -5.85
N PRO A 99 4.36 23.54 -5.23
CA PRO A 99 3.35 22.58 -5.64
C PRO A 99 3.14 22.75 -7.15
N THR A 100 3.40 21.67 -7.89
CA THR A 100 3.39 21.72 -9.35
C THR A 100 2.04 22.24 -9.81
N CYS A 101 2.06 23.41 -10.46
CA CYS A 101 0.87 24.04 -11.00
C CYS A 101 0.23 23.07 -12.00
N ARG A 102 -0.97 22.56 -11.68
CA ARG A 102 -1.59 21.50 -12.50
C ARG A 102 -2.76 21.99 -13.32
N MET A 103 -3.41 23.04 -12.86
CA MET A 103 -4.53 23.70 -13.51
C MET A 103 -4.35 25.20 -13.37
N SER A 104 -4.79 25.96 -14.37
CA SER A 104 -4.89 27.41 -14.30
C SER A 104 -6.35 27.79 -14.51
N CYS A 105 -6.89 28.61 -13.60
CA CYS A 105 -8.26 29.11 -13.71
C CYS A 105 -8.47 29.79 -15.06
N ASN A 106 -9.64 29.59 -15.65
CA ASN A 106 -9.84 29.90 -17.05
C ASN A 106 -9.69 31.41 -17.32
N TYR A 107 -10.23 32.22 -16.42
CA TYR A 107 -10.25 33.68 -16.51
C TYR A 107 -9.13 34.38 -15.75
N SER A 108 -8.88 34.01 -14.49
CA SER A 108 -7.93 34.71 -13.63
C SER A 108 -6.49 34.25 -13.79
N LYS A 109 -6.29 33.12 -14.48
CA LYS A 109 -5.00 32.41 -14.59
C LYS A 109 -4.39 32.01 -13.25
N VAL A 110 -5.16 32.10 -12.16
CA VAL A 110 -4.75 31.61 -10.83
C VAL A 110 -4.35 30.15 -10.95
N CYS A 111 -3.20 29.83 -10.40
CA CYS A 111 -2.66 28.48 -10.42
C CYS A 111 -3.33 27.64 -9.32
N ILE A 112 -3.81 26.46 -9.69
CA ILE A 112 -4.49 25.52 -8.79
C ILE A 112 -3.65 24.24 -8.65
N CYS A 113 -3.46 23.84 -7.39
CA CYS A 113 -2.74 22.61 -7.03
C CYS A 113 -3.64 21.39 -7.21
N THR A 114 -3.04 20.19 -7.33
CA THR A 114 -3.79 18.94 -7.54
C THR A 114 -4.81 18.60 -6.45
N ASN A 115 -4.51 18.95 -5.20
CA ASN A 115 -5.37 18.75 -4.04
C ASN A 115 -6.48 19.81 -3.90
N GLN A 116 -6.43 20.85 -4.72
CA GLN A 116 -7.41 21.93 -4.79
C GLN A 116 -8.45 21.71 -5.90
N ILE A 117 -8.25 20.69 -6.74
CA ILE A 117 -9.22 20.33 -7.77
C ILE A 117 -10.29 19.46 -7.13
N CYS A 118 -11.57 19.76 -7.31
CA CYS A 118 -12.69 18.94 -6.81
C CYS A 118 -12.67 18.64 -5.31
N ASN A 119 -12.14 19.56 -4.51
CA ASN A 119 -12.09 19.42 -3.06
C ASN A 119 -13.36 19.99 -2.37
N GLY A 120 -14.29 20.56 -3.13
CA GLY A 120 -15.52 21.18 -2.64
C GLY A 120 -15.33 22.62 -2.15
N VAL A 121 -14.17 23.24 -2.37
CA VAL A 121 -13.82 24.61 -2.00
C VAL A 121 -13.41 25.35 -3.28
N PRO A 122 -14.17 26.35 -3.74
CA PRO A 122 -13.80 27.13 -4.92
C PRO A 122 -12.48 27.90 -4.69
N ASP A 123 -11.40 27.40 -5.27
CA ASP A 123 -10.08 28.03 -5.29
C ASP A 123 -9.93 28.94 -6.54
N CYS A 124 -10.70 28.70 -7.62
CA CYS A 124 -10.85 29.66 -8.71
C CYS A 124 -11.91 30.74 -8.41
N PRO A 125 -11.73 32.00 -8.87
CA PRO A 125 -12.72 33.06 -8.67
C PRO A 125 -14.14 32.77 -9.21
N TYR A 126 -14.25 31.88 -10.21
CA TYR A 126 -15.52 31.43 -10.78
C TYR A 126 -15.82 29.95 -10.46
N GLY A 127 -15.04 29.31 -9.58
CA GLY A 127 -15.19 27.90 -9.20
C GLY A 127 -14.93 26.91 -10.35
N ASP A 128 -14.15 27.30 -11.36
CA ASP A 128 -13.81 26.44 -12.51
C ASP A 128 -13.22 25.08 -12.07
N ASP A 129 -12.49 25.09 -10.96
CA ASP A 129 -11.86 23.95 -10.28
C ASP A 129 -12.87 22.94 -9.70
N GLU A 130 -14.13 23.35 -9.55
CA GLU A 130 -15.24 22.56 -9.00
C GLU A 130 -16.34 22.22 -10.03
N GLN A 131 -16.28 22.81 -11.24
CA GLN A 131 -17.36 22.69 -12.23
C GLN A 131 -17.40 21.34 -12.98
N ASN A 132 -16.32 20.53 -12.94
CA ASN A 132 -16.22 19.24 -13.65
C ASN A 132 -15.91 18.06 -12.71
N CYS A 133 -16.42 18.09 -11.48
CA CYS A 133 -16.25 17.02 -10.49
C CYS A 133 -17.26 15.88 -10.64
N GLY A 134 -17.76 15.69 -11.86
CA GLY A 134 -18.58 14.55 -12.23
C GLY A 134 -17.75 13.27 -12.37
N CYS A 135 -18.40 12.21 -12.82
CA CYS A 135 -17.70 10.98 -13.15
C CYS A 135 -16.99 11.07 -14.52
N GLY A 136 -16.06 10.15 -14.75
CA GLY A 136 -15.48 9.93 -16.07
C GLY A 136 -14.53 11.03 -16.55
N VAL A 137 -13.92 11.77 -15.61
CA VAL A 137 -12.95 12.83 -15.92
C VAL A 137 -11.53 12.33 -15.71
N SER A 138 -10.71 12.47 -16.74
CA SER A 138 -9.26 12.22 -16.70
C SER A 138 -8.55 13.49 -17.14
N TYR A 139 -7.60 13.95 -16.33
CA TYR A 139 -6.95 15.25 -16.50
C TYR A 139 -5.66 15.19 -17.32
N ASN A 140 -5.26 14.01 -17.77
CA ASN A 140 -4.14 13.82 -18.69
C ASN A 140 -4.59 13.09 -19.95
N SER A 141 -4.18 13.61 -21.10
CA SER A 141 -4.27 12.88 -22.36
C SER A 141 -3.42 11.62 -22.27
N VAL A 142 -4.03 10.47 -22.50
CA VAL A 142 -3.31 9.22 -22.75
C VAL A 142 -2.56 9.42 -24.07
N ALA A 143 -1.23 9.31 -24.07
CA ALA A 143 -0.44 9.48 -25.28
C ALA A 143 -0.85 8.42 -26.32
N ASN A 144 -0.90 8.83 -27.60
CA ASN A 144 -1.30 7.98 -28.71
C ASN A 144 -0.52 6.64 -28.71
N TYR A 145 -1.28 5.54 -28.74
CA TYR A 145 -0.90 4.18 -29.08
C TYR A 145 0.46 3.67 -28.57
N LYS A 146 0.43 2.88 -27.48
CA LYS A 146 1.59 2.10 -27.04
C LYS A 146 1.23 0.62 -26.95
N VAL A 147 1.81 -0.17 -27.85
CA VAL A 147 1.71 -1.63 -27.88
C VAL A 147 2.55 -2.20 -26.72
N GLY A 148 1.99 -3.13 -25.95
CA GLY A 148 2.68 -3.83 -24.85
C GLY A 148 2.55 -3.17 -23.46
N GLY A 149 1.65 -2.19 -23.32
CA GLY A 149 1.40 -1.50 -22.05
C GLY A 149 2.39 -0.35 -21.78
N ALA A 150 2.02 0.54 -20.86
CA ALA A 150 2.84 1.67 -20.45
C ALA A 150 2.62 2.08 -18.99
N ASN A 151 3.64 2.67 -18.38
CA ASN A 151 3.52 3.32 -17.08
C ASN A 151 2.48 4.45 -17.15
N ALA A 152 1.50 4.41 -16.27
CA ALA A 152 0.55 5.50 -16.05
C ALA A 152 1.23 6.69 -15.37
N ALA A 153 0.70 7.88 -15.64
CA ALA A 153 0.98 9.09 -14.89
C ALA A 153 -0.22 9.47 -14.01
N TYR A 154 0.05 10.26 -12.97
CA TYR A 154 -0.97 10.79 -12.08
C TYR A 154 -2.08 11.49 -12.89
N GLY A 155 -3.33 11.21 -12.57
CA GLY A 155 -4.51 11.73 -13.26
C GLY A 155 -4.86 11.07 -14.61
N ASN A 156 -4.13 10.04 -15.06
CA ASN A 156 -4.58 9.24 -16.22
C ASN A 156 -5.81 8.39 -15.88
N TRP A 157 -5.75 7.62 -14.78
CA TRP A 157 -6.76 6.64 -14.38
C TRP A 157 -7.21 6.87 -12.93
N PRO A 158 -7.81 8.04 -12.62
CA PRO A 158 -8.08 8.44 -11.23
C PRO A 158 -9.14 7.58 -10.53
N TRP A 159 -9.87 6.74 -11.26
CA TRP A 159 -10.82 5.76 -10.73
C TRP A 159 -10.17 4.41 -10.38
N GLN A 160 -8.94 4.14 -10.85
CA GLN A 160 -8.27 2.90 -10.53
C GLN A 160 -8.01 2.79 -9.02
N VAL A 161 -8.36 1.65 -8.44
CA VAL A 161 -7.94 1.29 -7.10
C VAL A 161 -7.20 -0.05 -7.07
N GLY A 162 -6.30 -0.19 -6.11
CA GLY A 162 -5.69 -1.45 -5.74
C GLY A 162 -6.37 -2.01 -4.50
N LEU A 163 -6.86 -3.24 -4.60
CA LEU A 163 -7.49 -3.98 -3.52
C LEU A 163 -6.49 -4.96 -2.95
N ARG A 164 -6.13 -4.80 -1.67
CA ARG A 164 -5.24 -5.72 -0.97
C ARG A 164 -6.02 -6.49 0.07
N TYR A 165 -5.93 -7.82 -0.01
CA TYR A 165 -6.35 -8.69 1.07
C TYR A 165 -5.19 -8.92 2.03
N LYS A 166 -5.50 -9.11 3.32
CA LYS A 166 -4.51 -9.32 4.41
C LYS A 166 -3.49 -10.43 4.18
N THR A 167 -3.73 -11.36 3.25
CA THR A 167 -2.79 -12.43 2.87
C THR A 167 -1.90 -12.08 1.68
N GLY A 168 -1.94 -10.84 1.19
CA GLY A 168 -1.13 -10.36 0.07
C GLY A 168 -1.81 -10.41 -1.31
N LEU A 169 -2.99 -11.03 -1.42
CA LEU A 169 -3.74 -11.09 -2.68
C LEU A 169 -4.07 -9.67 -3.18
N LEU A 170 -3.88 -9.48 -4.48
CA LEU A 170 -4.11 -8.24 -5.19
C LEU A 170 -5.23 -8.42 -6.21
N CYS A 171 -6.18 -7.48 -6.19
CA CYS A 171 -7.12 -7.23 -7.28
C CYS A 171 -7.14 -5.73 -7.61
N GLY A 172 -7.63 -5.37 -8.78
CA GLY A 172 -8.06 -4.04 -9.14
C GLY A 172 -9.50 -3.75 -8.71
N GLY A 173 -9.88 -2.49 -8.89
CA GLY A 173 -11.25 -2.01 -8.71
C GLY A 173 -11.42 -0.65 -9.37
N SER A 174 -12.67 -0.20 -9.43
CA SER A 174 -13.04 1.10 -9.98
C SER A 174 -13.85 1.92 -8.98
N ILE A 175 -13.43 3.16 -8.71
CA ILE A 175 -14.24 4.13 -7.97
C ILE A 175 -15.46 4.49 -8.82
N ILE A 176 -16.66 4.28 -8.29
CA ILE A 176 -17.92 4.67 -8.95
C ILE A 176 -18.68 5.73 -8.15
N SER A 177 -18.32 5.95 -6.89
CA SER A 177 -18.78 7.07 -6.06
C SER A 177 -17.85 7.26 -4.85
N PRO A 178 -18.04 8.30 -3.99
CA PRO A 178 -17.15 8.54 -2.86
C PRO A 178 -17.00 7.38 -1.88
N LYS A 179 -17.98 6.47 -1.80
CA LYS A 179 -17.95 5.30 -0.90
C LYS A 179 -18.00 3.95 -1.60
N TRP A 180 -18.12 3.91 -2.92
CA TRP A 180 -18.41 2.65 -3.62
C TRP A 180 -17.36 2.34 -4.67
N ILE A 181 -16.87 1.11 -4.60
CA ILE A 181 -15.93 0.51 -5.54
C ILE A 181 -16.62 -0.68 -6.22
N VAL A 182 -16.48 -0.78 -7.54
CA VAL A 182 -16.79 -2.00 -8.31
C VAL A 182 -15.53 -2.83 -8.46
N THR A 183 -15.66 -4.15 -8.34
CA THR A 183 -14.58 -5.13 -8.56
C THR A 183 -15.19 -6.47 -8.97
N ALA A 184 -14.36 -7.47 -9.23
CA ALA A 184 -14.79 -8.81 -9.58
C ALA A 184 -15.25 -9.59 -8.33
N ALA A 185 -16.26 -10.43 -8.47
CA ALA A 185 -16.76 -11.28 -7.39
C ALA A 185 -15.72 -12.30 -6.93
N HIS A 186 -14.98 -12.92 -7.86
CA HIS A 186 -14.00 -13.95 -7.56
C HIS A 186 -12.84 -13.44 -6.67
N CYS A 187 -12.59 -12.12 -6.67
CA CYS A 187 -11.64 -11.50 -5.75
C CYS A 187 -12.07 -11.65 -4.30
N VAL A 188 -13.37 -11.48 -4.02
CA VAL A 188 -13.93 -11.32 -2.68
C VAL A 188 -14.86 -12.46 -2.24
N TYR A 189 -15.07 -13.47 -3.07
CA TYR A 189 -15.95 -14.60 -2.76
C TYR A 189 -15.37 -15.59 -1.74
N GLY A 190 -16.23 -16.36 -1.08
CA GLY A 190 -15.86 -17.44 -0.17
C GLY A 190 -15.11 -16.96 1.07
N SER A 191 -13.92 -17.50 1.31
CA SER A 191 -13.08 -17.18 2.48
C SER A 191 -12.55 -15.73 2.51
N ARG A 192 -12.76 -14.98 1.42
CA ARG A 192 -12.35 -13.58 1.25
C ARG A 192 -13.51 -12.58 1.41
N SER A 193 -14.70 -13.06 1.78
CA SER A 193 -15.91 -12.22 1.93
C SER A 193 -15.89 -11.30 3.14
N ASN A 194 -14.96 -11.49 4.08
CA ASN A 194 -14.86 -10.65 5.27
C ASN A 194 -14.21 -9.29 4.94
N ALA A 195 -15.01 -8.23 5.00
CA ALA A 195 -14.62 -6.85 4.72
C ALA A 195 -13.41 -6.37 5.54
N SER A 196 -13.26 -6.79 6.79
CA SER A 196 -12.14 -6.38 7.65
C SER A 196 -10.77 -6.88 7.18
N GLY A 197 -10.75 -7.88 6.30
CA GLY A 197 -9.52 -8.38 5.68
C GLY A 197 -9.04 -7.55 4.50
N TRP A 198 -9.80 -6.56 4.05
CA TRP A 198 -9.51 -5.79 2.84
C TRP A 198 -9.12 -4.35 3.13
N LYS A 199 -8.22 -3.85 2.28
CA LYS A 199 -7.84 -2.44 2.19
C LYS A 199 -7.92 -1.99 0.73
N VAL A 200 -8.43 -0.77 0.54
CA VAL A 200 -8.54 -0.13 -0.78
C VAL A 200 -7.55 1.01 -0.86
N PHE A 201 -6.72 1.02 -1.89
CA PHE A 201 -5.73 2.07 -2.16
C PHE A 201 -6.15 2.82 -3.42
N ALA A 202 -6.42 4.11 -3.28
CA ALA A 202 -6.84 5.01 -4.36
C ALA A 202 -5.83 6.14 -4.57
N GLY A 203 -5.75 6.69 -5.79
CA GLY A 203 -4.91 7.86 -6.08
C GLY A 203 -3.40 7.61 -6.04
N ALA A 204 -2.97 6.35 -6.12
CA ALA A 204 -1.57 5.95 -6.09
C ALA A 204 -1.11 5.49 -7.49
N LEU A 205 0.15 5.78 -7.85
CA LEU A 205 0.82 5.11 -8.97
C LEU A 205 1.62 3.90 -8.50
N THR A 206 2.28 4.02 -7.35
CA THR A 206 2.99 2.92 -6.70
C THR A 206 2.07 2.26 -5.70
N LEU A 207 1.79 0.98 -5.91
CA LEU A 207 0.86 0.26 -5.04
C LEU A 207 1.49 -0.02 -3.66
N PRO A 208 0.85 0.41 -2.56
CA PRO A 208 1.33 0.09 -1.23
C PRO A 208 1.32 -1.41 -0.90
N SER A 209 2.08 -1.77 0.14
CA SER A 209 2.09 -3.13 0.70
C SER A 209 0.71 -3.48 1.26
N TYR A 210 0.35 -4.77 1.25
CA TYR A 210 -0.88 -5.25 1.89
C TYR A 210 -0.90 -5.04 3.42
N SER A 211 0.28 -4.83 4.03
CA SER A 211 0.44 -4.50 5.44
C SER A 211 0.31 -3.01 5.75
N ASP A 212 0.15 -2.16 4.74
CA ASP A 212 -0.01 -0.72 4.92
C ASP A 212 -1.40 -0.42 5.51
N ALA A 213 -1.42 0.24 6.66
CA ALA A 213 -2.65 0.58 7.37
C ALA A 213 -3.40 1.76 6.75
N ASN A 214 -2.75 2.55 5.88
CA ASN A 214 -3.27 3.82 5.34
C ASN A 214 -4.28 3.63 4.20
N GLY A 215 -4.60 2.39 3.81
CA GLY A 215 -5.69 2.11 2.87
C GLY A 215 -7.06 2.35 3.50
N TYR A 216 -8.04 2.72 2.66
CA TYR A 216 -9.44 2.86 3.06
C TYR A 216 -9.96 1.52 3.57
N SER A 217 -10.65 1.57 4.72
CA SER A 217 -11.32 0.41 5.31
C SER A 217 -12.63 0.11 4.59
N VAL A 218 -12.96 -1.18 4.47
CA VAL A 218 -14.19 -1.65 3.85
C VAL A 218 -15.24 -1.92 4.92
N GLU A 219 -16.40 -1.27 4.79
CA GLU A 219 -17.58 -1.47 5.64
C GLU A 219 -18.32 -2.75 5.25
N ARG A 220 -18.52 -2.97 3.95
CA ARG A 220 -19.34 -4.06 3.43
C ARG A 220 -18.87 -4.50 2.06
N ILE A 221 -18.96 -5.81 1.80
CA ILE A 221 -18.77 -6.42 0.49
C ILE A 221 -20.11 -7.00 0.06
N ILE A 222 -20.50 -6.77 -1.19
CA ILE A 222 -21.74 -7.26 -1.78
C ILE A 222 -21.40 -7.96 -3.08
N VAL A 223 -21.47 -9.29 -3.10
CA VAL A 223 -21.29 -10.09 -4.31
C VAL A 223 -22.62 -10.18 -5.04
N PHE A 224 -22.59 -10.13 -6.38
CA PHE A 224 -23.78 -10.34 -7.18
C PHE A 224 -24.39 -11.72 -6.88
N PRO A 225 -25.71 -11.82 -6.55
CA PRO A 225 -26.31 -13.08 -6.13
C PRO A 225 -26.22 -14.22 -7.16
N GLY A 226 -26.16 -13.88 -8.45
CA GLY A 226 -26.02 -14.85 -9.54
C GLY A 226 -24.57 -15.24 -9.87
N TYR A 227 -23.58 -14.81 -9.10
CA TYR A 227 -22.19 -15.17 -9.33
C TYR A 227 -21.98 -16.68 -9.21
N ASN A 228 -21.38 -17.27 -10.24
CA ASN A 228 -21.04 -18.68 -10.28
C ASN A 228 -19.52 -18.87 -10.32
N SER A 229 -18.95 -19.41 -9.24
CA SER A 229 -17.50 -19.60 -9.12
C SER A 229 -16.93 -20.73 -9.97
N SER A 230 -17.76 -21.52 -10.67
CA SER A 230 -17.30 -22.62 -11.52
C SER A 230 -16.93 -22.17 -12.94
N ASP A 231 -17.65 -21.17 -13.47
CA ASP A 231 -17.47 -20.61 -14.82
C ASP A 231 -17.16 -19.10 -14.80
N ASN A 232 -17.12 -18.48 -13.62
CA ASN A 232 -16.99 -17.03 -13.41
C ASN A 232 -18.10 -16.23 -14.10
N ASP A 233 -19.30 -16.80 -14.29
CA ASP A 233 -20.45 -16.04 -14.76
C ASP A 233 -20.94 -15.07 -13.67
N ASN A 234 -21.38 -13.88 -14.10
CA ASN A 234 -21.80 -12.79 -13.23
C ASN A 234 -20.74 -12.37 -12.20
N ASP A 235 -19.49 -12.30 -12.63
CA ASP A 235 -18.32 -12.01 -11.80
C ASP A 235 -18.19 -10.52 -11.41
N ILE A 236 -19.17 -10.00 -10.68
CA ILE A 236 -19.17 -8.61 -10.21
C ILE A 236 -19.49 -8.52 -8.71
N ALA A 237 -18.81 -7.60 -8.02
CA ALA A 237 -19.03 -7.27 -6.63
C ALA A 237 -18.86 -5.77 -6.36
N LEU A 238 -19.44 -5.33 -5.25
CA LEU A 238 -19.28 -3.98 -4.72
C LEU A 238 -18.57 -4.02 -3.37
N MET A 239 -17.70 -3.04 -3.14
CA MET A 239 -17.16 -2.73 -1.83
C MET A 239 -17.62 -1.34 -1.40
N LYS A 240 -18.29 -1.28 -0.25
CA LYS A 240 -18.64 -0.03 0.42
C LYS A 240 -17.54 0.33 1.40
N LEU A 241 -17.00 1.54 1.27
CA LEU A 241 -15.96 2.08 2.15
C LEU A 241 -16.57 2.69 3.41
N THR A 242 -15.86 2.54 4.53
CA THR A 242 -16.22 3.17 5.80
C THR A 242 -16.21 4.71 5.67
N ASP A 243 -15.12 5.24 5.12
CA ASP A 243 -14.91 6.67 4.90
C ASP A 243 -15.05 7.05 3.43
N LYS A 244 -15.43 8.30 3.18
CA LYS A 244 -15.53 8.83 1.81
C LYS A 244 -14.13 9.07 1.25
N ILE A 245 -13.91 8.71 -0.01
CA ILE A 245 -12.79 9.18 -0.81
C ILE A 245 -13.04 10.67 -1.11
N THR A 246 -12.07 11.51 -0.74
CA THR A 246 -12.04 12.89 -1.21
C THR A 246 -11.56 12.90 -2.66
N PHE A 247 -12.38 13.43 -3.55
CA PHE A 247 -12.02 13.53 -4.95
C PHE A 247 -11.01 14.65 -5.18
N ASN A 248 -10.09 14.39 -6.10
CA ASN A 248 -9.09 15.35 -6.54
C ASN A 248 -8.56 14.96 -7.93
N TYR A 249 -7.47 15.58 -8.36
CA TYR A 249 -6.80 15.28 -9.62
C TYR A 249 -6.46 13.78 -9.82
N ASN A 250 -6.17 13.05 -8.74
CA ASN A 250 -5.75 11.64 -8.74
C ASN A 250 -6.86 10.66 -8.32
N THR A 251 -7.97 11.16 -7.77
CA THR A 251 -9.08 10.34 -7.28
C THR A 251 -10.39 10.88 -7.82
N GLN A 252 -11.00 10.18 -8.75
CA GLN A 252 -12.29 10.54 -9.36
C GLN A 252 -13.06 9.27 -9.68
N PRO A 253 -14.40 9.32 -9.67
CA PRO A 253 -15.19 8.18 -10.10
C PRO A 253 -15.17 8.05 -11.64
N VAL A 254 -15.25 6.82 -12.15
CA VAL A 254 -15.60 6.55 -13.55
C VAL A 254 -17.12 6.54 -13.71
N CYS A 255 -17.64 6.92 -14.89
CA CYS A 255 -19.08 6.85 -15.12
C CYS A 255 -19.52 5.41 -15.34
N LEU A 256 -20.64 5.03 -14.71
CA LEU A 256 -21.36 3.80 -15.05
C LEU A 256 -22.20 4.02 -16.31
N PRO A 257 -22.38 3.00 -17.17
CA PRO A 257 -23.24 3.09 -18.34
C PRO A 257 -24.68 3.41 -17.92
N ASN A 258 -25.42 4.11 -18.77
CA ASN A 258 -26.87 4.18 -18.62
C ASN A 258 -27.50 2.82 -18.98
N ALA A 259 -28.68 2.52 -18.42
CA ALA A 259 -29.42 1.33 -18.82
C ALA A 259 -29.69 1.36 -20.34
N GLY A 260 -29.33 0.28 -21.04
CA GLY A 260 -29.43 0.19 -22.50
C GLY A 260 -28.28 0.83 -23.28
N MET A 261 -27.26 1.38 -22.60
CA MET A 261 -26.04 1.84 -23.23
C MET A 261 -25.09 0.66 -23.47
N PHE A 262 -24.71 0.47 -24.74
CA PHE A 262 -23.77 -0.57 -25.15
C PHE A 262 -22.72 0.04 -26.10
N TRP A 263 -21.58 -0.64 -26.19
CA TRP A 263 -20.52 -0.28 -27.13
C TRP A 263 -20.37 -1.37 -28.18
N GLU A 264 -20.15 -0.94 -29.42
CA GLU A 264 -20.00 -1.86 -30.55
C GLU A 264 -18.64 -2.56 -30.51
N ALA A 265 -18.57 -3.72 -31.15
CA ALA A 265 -17.28 -4.38 -31.38
C ALA A 265 -16.31 -3.46 -32.13
N GLY A 266 -15.02 -3.58 -31.82
CA GLY A 266 -13.98 -2.68 -32.32
C GLY A 266 -13.89 -1.35 -31.58
N THR A 267 -14.80 -1.06 -30.63
CA THR A 267 -14.66 0.12 -29.76
C THR A 267 -13.33 0.07 -29.04
N GLN A 268 -12.59 1.17 -29.13
CA GLN A 268 -11.32 1.38 -28.45
C GLN A 268 -11.57 1.53 -26.94
N CYS A 269 -10.89 0.72 -26.15
CA CYS A 269 -10.98 0.66 -24.71
C CYS A 269 -9.59 0.68 -24.10
N TRP A 270 -9.54 0.88 -22.79
CA TRP A 270 -8.32 0.88 -22.01
C TRP A 270 -8.52 0.08 -20.73
N ILE A 271 -7.48 -0.66 -20.39
CA ILE A 271 -7.35 -1.37 -19.12
C ILE A 271 -6.23 -0.74 -18.30
N SER A 272 -6.34 -0.80 -16.98
CA SER A 272 -5.28 -0.38 -16.07
C SER A 272 -5.17 -1.30 -14.86
N GLY A 273 -3.97 -1.42 -14.30
CA GLY A 273 -3.74 -2.26 -13.13
C GLY A 273 -2.25 -2.44 -12.77
N TRP A 274 -2.03 -3.16 -11.67
CA TRP A 274 -0.70 -3.53 -11.15
C TRP A 274 -0.42 -5.02 -11.29
N GLY A 275 -1.20 -5.72 -12.09
CA GLY A 275 -0.97 -7.11 -12.40
C GLY A 275 0.41 -7.35 -13.00
N THR A 276 0.76 -8.61 -13.12
CA THR A 276 2.04 -9.04 -13.66
C THR A 276 2.15 -8.64 -15.12
N THR A 277 3.26 -8.02 -15.52
CA THR A 277 3.49 -7.57 -16.91
C THR A 277 3.70 -8.72 -17.89
N ALA A 278 3.99 -9.91 -17.36
CA ALA A 278 4.02 -11.17 -18.08
C ALA A 278 3.58 -12.30 -17.15
N GLN A 279 3.13 -13.42 -17.72
CA GLN A 279 2.71 -14.57 -16.93
C GLN A 279 3.84 -15.08 -16.03
N GLY A 280 3.58 -15.16 -14.72
CA GLY A 280 4.57 -15.64 -13.73
C GLY A 280 5.63 -14.60 -13.32
N ASP A 281 5.51 -13.36 -13.79
CA ASP A 281 6.37 -12.26 -13.38
C ASP A 281 5.96 -11.71 -12.00
N ASN A 282 6.73 -10.74 -11.48
CA ASN A 282 6.33 -9.96 -10.32
C ASN A 282 5.26 -8.92 -10.72
N ILE A 283 4.43 -8.54 -9.75
CA ILE A 283 3.48 -7.44 -9.91
C ILE A 283 4.19 -6.14 -10.33
N ALA A 284 3.54 -5.34 -11.16
CA ALA A 284 4.10 -4.06 -11.59
C ALA A 284 4.22 -3.10 -10.39
N ARG A 285 5.40 -2.49 -10.22
CA ARG A 285 5.61 -1.49 -9.15
C ARG A 285 4.84 -0.20 -9.42
N THR A 286 4.72 0.17 -10.68
CA THR A 286 3.99 1.37 -11.14
C THR A 286 2.74 0.91 -11.86
N LEU A 287 1.63 1.62 -11.69
CA LEU A 287 0.38 1.39 -12.41
C LEU A 287 0.65 1.33 -13.91
N GLN A 288 0.23 0.23 -14.54
CA GLN A 288 0.27 0.07 -15.98
C GLN A 288 -1.09 0.37 -16.59
N TYR A 289 -1.09 0.70 -17.87
CA TYR A 289 -2.29 0.70 -18.69
C TYR A 289 -1.98 0.19 -20.09
N ALA A 290 -3.01 -0.30 -20.76
CA ALA A 290 -2.92 -0.72 -22.16
C ALA A 290 -4.20 -0.35 -22.91
N GLU A 291 -4.03 -0.12 -24.21
CA GLU A 291 -5.14 0.07 -25.14
C GLU A 291 -5.55 -1.28 -25.72
N VAL A 292 -6.85 -1.53 -25.75
CA VAL A 292 -7.48 -2.77 -26.17
C VAL A 292 -8.72 -2.46 -27.01
N GLN A 293 -9.29 -3.46 -27.67
CA GLN A 293 -10.53 -3.28 -28.44
C GLN A 293 -11.55 -4.34 -28.06
N LEU A 294 -12.83 -3.97 -28.06
CA LEU A 294 -13.90 -4.93 -27.84
C LEU A 294 -13.96 -5.97 -28.97
N VAL A 295 -14.04 -7.24 -28.61
CA VAL A 295 -14.18 -8.35 -29.54
C VAL A 295 -15.64 -8.81 -29.54
N PRO A 296 -16.25 -9.07 -30.72
CA PRO A 296 -17.62 -9.59 -30.77
C PRO A 296 -17.75 -10.92 -30.03
N SER A 297 -18.82 -11.09 -29.24
CA SER A 297 -19.04 -12.33 -28.46
C SER A 297 -19.08 -13.59 -29.34
N HIS A 298 -19.60 -13.50 -30.57
CA HIS A 298 -19.60 -14.64 -31.51
C HIS A 298 -18.20 -15.04 -31.98
N VAL A 299 -17.25 -14.10 -32.04
CA VAL A 299 -15.84 -14.40 -32.33
C VAL A 299 -15.22 -15.08 -31.12
N CYS A 300 -15.47 -14.57 -29.92
CA CYS A 300 -14.97 -15.22 -28.70
C CYS A 300 -15.51 -16.63 -28.47
N ASN A 301 -16.75 -16.89 -28.89
CA ASN A 301 -17.37 -18.20 -28.76
C ASN A 301 -17.00 -19.18 -29.88
N GLN A 302 -16.10 -18.83 -30.79
CA GLN A 302 -15.57 -19.78 -31.76
C GLN A 302 -14.86 -20.95 -31.04
N SER A 303 -14.91 -22.13 -31.65
CA SER A 303 -14.41 -23.38 -31.06
C SER A 303 -12.92 -23.34 -30.70
N HIS A 304 -12.13 -22.52 -31.39
CA HIS A 304 -10.69 -22.37 -31.15
C HIS A 304 -10.33 -21.21 -30.20
N VAL A 305 -11.33 -20.51 -29.65
CA VAL A 305 -11.15 -19.44 -28.66
C VAL A 305 -11.70 -19.91 -27.31
N TYR A 306 -12.99 -19.67 -27.03
CA TYR A 306 -13.63 -20.10 -25.77
C TYR A 306 -14.73 -21.14 -25.95
N ASN A 307 -15.00 -21.61 -27.18
CA ASN A 307 -15.89 -22.74 -27.46
C ASN A 307 -17.26 -22.65 -26.75
N GLY A 308 -17.92 -21.50 -26.85
CA GLY A 308 -19.25 -21.27 -26.27
C GLY A 308 -19.28 -20.89 -24.78
N SER A 309 -18.12 -20.69 -24.14
CA SER A 309 -18.06 -20.37 -22.70
C SER A 309 -18.38 -18.92 -22.35
N ILE A 310 -18.46 -18.00 -23.33
CA ILE A 310 -18.75 -16.58 -23.08
C ILE A 310 -20.25 -16.35 -23.03
N THR A 311 -20.74 -15.92 -21.87
CA THR A 311 -22.16 -15.64 -21.60
C THR A 311 -22.53 -14.19 -21.96
N PRO A 312 -23.82 -13.81 -21.97
CA PRO A 312 -24.24 -12.41 -22.15
C PRO A 312 -23.76 -11.46 -21.06
N SER A 313 -23.42 -11.99 -19.88
CA SER A 313 -22.90 -11.21 -18.74
C SER A 313 -21.41 -10.88 -18.89
N MET A 314 -20.77 -11.37 -19.95
CA MET A 314 -19.35 -11.22 -20.23
C MET A 314 -19.10 -10.41 -21.52
N LEU A 315 -17.97 -9.72 -21.54
CA LEU A 315 -17.39 -9.06 -22.71
C LEU A 315 -16.00 -9.62 -22.97
N CYS A 316 -15.58 -9.58 -24.23
CA CYS A 316 -14.20 -9.81 -24.59
C CYS A 316 -13.54 -8.51 -25.01
N ALA A 317 -12.31 -8.32 -24.57
CA ALA A 317 -11.42 -7.32 -25.14
C ALA A 317 -10.02 -7.92 -25.33
N ASP A 318 -9.18 -7.24 -26.10
CA ASP A 318 -7.87 -7.68 -26.59
C ASP A 318 -7.96 -8.33 -27.98
N GLY A 319 -7.04 -7.96 -28.87
CA GLY A 319 -7.01 -8.54 -30.21
C GLY A 319 -6.63 -10.02 -30.21
N LEU A 320 -7.17 -10.80 -31.15
CA LEU A 320 -6.85 -12.24 -31.29
C LEU A 320 -5.38 -12.54 -31.59
N TYR A 321 -4.61 -11.52 -31.99
CA TYR A 321 -3.18 -11.63 -32.28
C TYR A 321 -2.31 -11.78 -31.02
N GLY A 322 -2.86 -11.54 -29.81
CA GLY A 322 -2.12 -11.54 -28.54
C GLY A 322 -1.35 -10.24 -28.27
N TRP A 323 -0.30 -10.31 -27.44
CA TRP A 323 0.67 -9.25 -27.09
C TRP A 323 0.25 -8.18 -26.10
N ILE A 324 -1.06 -7.93 -25.96
CA ILE A 324 -1.61 -6.99 -25.00
C ILE A 324 -2.82 -7.64 -24.32
N GLY A 325 -2.91 -7.49 -23.01
CA GLY A 325 -4.07 -7.92 -22.25
C GLY A 325 -3.86 -7.82 -20.75
N SER A 326 -4.94 -8.00 -19.99
CA SER A 326 -4.88 -8.09 -18.53
C SER A 326 -4.18 -9.38 -18.08
N CYS A 327 -3.62 -9.37 -16.87
CA CYS A 327 -2.91 -10.53 -16.32
C CYS A 327 -3.17 -10.71 -14.82
N GLN A 328 -2.41 -11.59 -14.16
CA GLN A 328 -2.64 -11.90 -12.74
C GLN A 328 -2.47 -10.64 -11.88
N GLY A 329 -3.52 -10.31 -11.12
CA GLY A 329 -3.57 -9.12 -10.25
C GLY A 329 -4.32 -7.93 -10.84
N ASP A 330 -4.73 -7.99 -12.12
CA ASP A 330 -5.59 -6.96 -12.74
C ASP A 330 -7.09 -7.24 -12.56
N ALA A 331 -7.45 -8.42 -12.05
CA ALA A 331 -8.82 -8.85 -11.77
C ALA A 331 -9.62 -7.80 -10.99
N GLY A 332 -10.84 -7.50 -11.41
CA GLY A 332 -11.70 -6.43 -10.90
C GLY A 332 -11.31 -5.02 -11.36
N GLY A 333 -10.17 -4.87 -12.03
CA GLY A 333 -9.72 -3.60 -12.61
C GLY A 333 -10.63 -3.10 -13.74
N PRO A 334 -10.57 -1.81 -14.07
CA PRO A 334 -11.43 -1.18 -15.07
C PRO A 334 -11.09 -1.62 -16.50
N LEU A 335 -12.14 -1.89 -17.29
CA LEU A 335 -12.15 -1.72 -18.75
C LEU A 335 -12.99 -0.47 -19.06
N VAL A 336 -12.35 0.58 -19.59
CA VAL A 336 -13.01 1.87 -19.84
C VAL A 336 -12.92 2.31 -21.29
N THR A 337 -13.88 3.10 -21.73
CA THR A 337 -13.85 3.77 -23.04
C THR A 337 -14.19 5.24 -22.89
N LYS A 338 -13.71 6.07 -23.83
CA LYS A 338 -13.98 7.50 -23.86
C LYS A 338 -14.97 7.83 -24.96
N THR A 339 -16.16 8.30 -24.59
CA THR A 339 -17.21 8.71 -25.54
C THR A 339 -17.65 10.13 -25.23
N ASN A 340 -17.62 11.02 -26.23
CA ASN A 340 -18.00 12.44 -26.09
C ASN A 340 -17.30 13.18 -24.95
N GLY A 341 -16.03 12.85 -24.70
CA GLY A 341 -15.23 13.49 -23.64
C GLY A 341 -15.32 12.81 -22.27
N THR A 342 -16.30 11.92 -22.05
CA THR A 342 -16.53 11.22 -20.78
C THR A 342 -15.99 9.80 -20.82
N TRP A 343 -15.34 9.37 -19.74
CA TRP A 343 -14.89 7.99 -19.54
C TRP A 343 -15.96 7.13 -18.86
N TRP A 344 -16.26 6.00 -19.48
CA TRP A 344 -17.30 5.07 -19.05
C TRP A 344 -16.69 3.72 -18.70
N LEU A 345 -17.17 3.10 -17.61
CA LEU A 345 -16.81 1.75 -17.21
C LEU A 345 -17.62 0.75 -18.04
N VAL A 346 -16.94 0.12 -19.00
CA VAL A 346 -17.53 -0.86 -19.91
C VAL A 346 -17.55 -2.23 -19.28
N GLY A 347 -16.51 -2.55 -18.51
CA GLY A 347 -16.38 -3.82 -17.82
C GLY A 347 -15.40 -3.81 -16.67
N ASP A 348 -15.35 -4.93 -15.96
CA ASP A 348 -14.35 -5.22 -14.93
C ASP A 348 -13.59 -6.50 -15.30
N THR A 349 -12.26 -6.50 -15.14
CA THR A 349 -11.41 -7.64 -15.52
C THR A 349 -11.82 -8.90 -14.77
N SER A 350 -12.21 -9.96 -15.46
CA SER A 350 -12.74 -11.16 -14.82
C SER A 350 -11.76 -12.34 -14.94
N TRP A 351 -11.61 -12.91 -16.13
CA TRP A 351 -10.77 -14.09 -16.35
C TRP A 351 -10.16 -14.11 -17.75
N GLY A 352 -9.28 -15.09 -18.00
CA GLY A 352 -8.63 -15.29 -19.28
C GLY A 352 -7.78 -16.57 -19.25
N VAL A 353 -7.34 -17.02 -20.42
CA VAL A 353 -6.43 -18.17 -20.53
C VAL A 353 -5.03 -17.62 -20.82
N GLY A 354 -4.13 -17.81 -19.85
CA GLY A 354 -2.81 -17.18 -19.87
C GLY A 354 -2.90 -15.66 -19.76
N CYS A 355 -1.87 -14.96 -20.23
CA CYS A 355 -1.88 -13.51 -20.38
C CYS A 355 -1.43 -13.15 -21.79
N ALA A 356 -2.25 -12.36 -22.51
CA ALA A 356 -1.93 -11.83 -23.83
C ALA A 356 -1.52 -12.89 -24.88
N GLN A 357 -2.08 -14.11 -24.81
CA GLN A 357 -1.81 -15.17 -25.79
C GLN A 357 -2.71 -15.02 -27.02
N PRO A 358 -2.26 -15.50 -28.20
CA PRO A 358 -3.10 -15.54 -29.39
C PRO A 358 -4.37 -16.37 -29.15
N ASN A 359 -5.50 -15.91 -29.71
CA ASN A 359 -6.83 -16.54 -29.59
C ASN A 359 -7.36 -16.70 -28.15
N THR A 360 -6.85 -15.97 -27.17
CA THR A 360 -7.39 -15.96 -25.80
C THR A 360 -7.56 -14.53 -25.26
N PRO A 361 -8.49 -13.74 -25.86
CA PRO A 361 -8.72 -12.35 -25.45
C PRO A 361 -9.21 -12.28 -24.00
N GLY A 362 -8.84 -11.24 -23.25
CA GLY A 362 -9.32 -11.05 -21.89
C GLY A 362 -10.85 -11.04 -21.80
N VAL A 363 -11.39 -11.66 -20.75
CA VAL A 363 -12.83 -11.69 -20.46
C VAL A 363 -13.13 -10.76 -19.29
N TYR A 364 -14.15 -9.93 -19.47
CA TYR A 364 -14.56 -8.87 -18.55
C TYR A 364 -16.03 -9.03 -18.20
N GLY A 365 -16.45 -8.63 -17.00
CA GLY A 365 -17.87 -8.49 -16.68
C GLY A 365 -18.50 -7.38 -17.53
N ASN A 366 -19.71 -7.59 -18.03
CA ASN A 366 -20.43 -6.63 -18.86
C ASN A 366 -21.19 -5.62 -17.98
N MET A 367 -20.64 -4.42 -17.75
CA MET A 367 -21.26 -3.43 -16.85
C MET A 367 -22.69 -3.07 -17.24
N ALA A 368 -23.02 -3.08 -18.53
CA ALA A 368 -24.37 -2.77 -19.00
C ALA A 368 -25.43 -3.76 -18.45
N MET A 369 -25.03 -5.00 -18.15
CA MET A 369 -25.90 -6.02 -17.57
C MET A 369 -26.10 -5.85 -16.06
N PHE A 370 -25.17 -5.18 -15.37
CA PHE A 370 -25.16 -5.09 -13.92
C PHE A 370 -25.56 -3.71 -13.38
N VAL A 371 -25.65 -2.69 -14.25
CA VAL A 371 -25.84 -1.30 -13.82
C VAL A 371 -27.08 -1.08 -12.93
N GLU A 372 -28.20 -1.74 -13.23
CA GLU A 372 -29.41 -1.64 -12.42
C GLU A 372 -29.18 -2.22 -11.02
N TRP A 373 -28.55 -3.38 -10.92
CA TRP A 373 -28.19 -3.99 -9.64
C TRP A 373 -27.23 -3.09 -8.85
N ILE A 374 -26.21 -2.51 -9.50
CA ILE A 374 -25.26 -1.60 -8.85
C ILE A 374 -26.00 -0.42 -8.22
N TYR A 375 -26.88 0.25 -8.99
CA TYR A 375 -27.65 1.38 -8.47
C TYR A 375 -28.59 1.00 -7.33
N LEU A 376 -29.20 -0.19 -7.36
CA LEU A 376 -30.03 -0.70 -6.27
C LEU A 376 -29.22 -0.87 -4.99
N GLN A 377 -28.03 -1.48 -5.07
CA GLN A 377 -27.17 -1.67 -3.89
C GLN A 377 -26.64 -0.34 -3.33
N MET A 378 -26.34 0.64 -4.18
CA MET A 378 -25.85 1.94 -3.72
C MET A 378 -26.88 2.78 -2.96
N LYS A 379 -28.19 2.47 -3.11
CA LYS A 379 -29.28 3.12 -2.39
C LYS A 379 -29.51 2.56 -0.98
N THR A 380 -29.00 1.37 -0.70
CA THR A 380 -29.13 0.67 0.60
C THR A 380 -27.88 0.86 1.45
#